data_AF-A0A2I2F6C5-F1
#
_entry.id   AF-A0A2I2F6C5-F1
#
_cell.length_a   1.000
_cell.length_b   1.000
_cell.length_c   1.000
_cell.angle_alpha   90.00
_cell.angle_beta   90.00
_cell.angle_gamma   90.00
#
_symmetry.space_group_name_H-M   'P 1'
#
loop_
_entity.id
_entity.type
_entity.pdbx_description
1 polymer ?
#
loop_
_entity_poly.entity_id
_entity_poly.type
_entity_poly.pdbx_seq_one_letter_code
_entity_poly.pdbx_strand_id
1 'polypeptide(L)'
;MFLPSSQSKDSVANPSDSDFSCQSSTPSPSSQMAPSAIPPRPCARSSKSSAAIPVYRESQAYDILNTFPERDIGDYDLLLKCPQEIQSSSLIAETLKTLRAQGRRVTFDPELEILKVQGMPHPLHDAICEFLYRSLVKANREILSFAETECISLATKGVRLSKVLQSIGGKQQAWRKHPDGLIVYGQLGHRSHPRVVFEVGVSEKYLDLLDDARQWLLRSHGRVGLVVIIKITEDLEGLRAHQQSITFKSTLQSLVSKYGDDTAVRSFDVQSDAASRSTDTDFDEAFRAEVVTSDWVGSFAAFLEFWELREDRPCLRGSRVEILPEPLNCEDPRITIQDLIPPRHRCGPDFDSTRSLALDMSAYRALLAAAKDCTAFNRAVQKVRPDDGKNEDPDYVPSDEDQPV
;
A
#
# COMPACT_ATOMS: atom_id res chain seq x y z
N MET A 1 -15.19 -29.19 -66.15
CA MET A 1 -15.51 -28.76 -67.53
C MET A 1 -15.46 -27.25 -67.58
N PHE A 2 -14.63 -26.73 -68.49
CA PHE A 2 -14.58 -25.38 -69.07
C PHE A 2 -14.31 -24.15 -68.17
N LEU A 3 -13.00 -23.91 -68.01
CA LEU A 3 -12.24 -22.66 -68.30
C LEU A 3 -12.71 -21.88 -69.57
N PRO A 4 -12.07 -20.75 -69.99
CA PRO A 4 -11.60 -19.54 -69.28
C PRO A 4 -11.76 -18.24 -70.17
N SER A 5 -11.01 -17.17 -69.84
CA SER A 5 -10.16 -16.32 -70.73
C SER A 5 -10.36 -14.80 -70.51
N SER A 6 -9.36 -14.10 -69.96
CA SER A 6 -8.34 -13.22 -70.63
C SER A 6 -8.81 -11.76 -70.74
N GLN A 7 -8.04 -10.66 -70.73
CA GLN A 7 -6.63 -10.21 -70.65
C GLN A 7 -6.75 -8.67 -70.32
N SER A 8 -5.84 -7.97 -69.63
CA SER A 8 -4.64 -7.25 -70.12
C SER A 8 -3.99 -6.56 -68.89
N LYS A 9 -2.68 -6.55 -68.62
CA LYS A 9 -1.53 -5.91 -69.28
C LYS A 9 -1.72 -4.42 -69.59
N ASP A 10 -1.14 -3.58 -68.73
CA ASP A 10 -0.37 -2.40 -69.14
C ASP A 10 0.71 -2.09 -68.09
N SER A 11 1.72 -1.39 -68.55
CA SER A 11 3.09 -1.35 -68.04
C SER A 11 3.62 0.09 -68.02
N VAL A 12 4.74 0.27 -67.31
CA VAL A 12 5.75 1.35 -67.42
C VAL A 12 5.55 2.58 -66.52
N ALA A 13 6.46 2.78 -65.55
CA ALA A 13 7.53 3.81 -65.58
C ALA A 13 8.24 3.98 -64.22
N ASN A 14 9.57 4.01 -64.24
CA ASN A 14 10.48 4.40 -63.14
C ASN A 14 10.37 5.90 -62.80
N PRO A 15 10.83 6.32 -61.61
CA PRO A 15 12.09 7.08 -61.53
C PRO A 15 12.92 6.73 -60.26
N SER A 16 14.19 6.35 -60.42
CA SER A 16 15.41 7.18 -60.41
C SER A 16 15.87 7.63 -59.02
N ASP A 17 17.01 7.06 -58.63
CA ASP A 17 17.87 7.44 -57.52
C ASP A 17 18.22 8.93 -57.53
N SER A 18 18.23 9.54 -56.34
CA SER A 18 18.94 10.79 -56.10
C SER A 18 19.63 10.74 -54.74
N ASP A 19 20.95 10.59 -54.83
CA ASP A 19 21.91 10.79 -53.75
C ASP A 19 21.82 12.23 -53.22
N PHE A 20 21.50 12.38 -51.94
CA PHE A 20 21.65 13.65 -51.21
C PHE A 20 22.81 13.55 -50.22
N SER A 21 23.97 14.03 -50.65
CA SER A 21 25.08 14.41 -49.79
C SER A 21 24.79 15.75 -49.12
N CYS A 22 24.71 15.79 -47.79
CA CYS A 22 24.71 17.03 -47.01
C CYS A 22 26.01 17.14 -46.21
N GLN A 23 26.88 18.05 -46.67
CA GLN A 23 28.05 18.52 -45.95
C GLN A 23 27.66 19.58 -44.90
N SER A 24 28.21 19.42 -43.70
CA SER A 24 28.69 20.42 -42.73
C SER A 24 28.09 21.83 -42.71
N SER A 25 27.57 22.23 -41.54
CA SER A 25 27.81 23.56 -40.95
C SER A 25 27.49 23.55 -39.45
N THR A 26 28.53 23.59 -38.62
CA THR A 26 28.46 23.91 -37.20
C THR A 26 28.39 25.42 -37.00
N PRO A 27 27.59 25.89 -36.04
CA PRO A 27 27.99 27.06 -35.26
C PRO A 27 27.90 26.78 -33.75
N SER A 28 29.01 27.03 -33.07
CA SER A 28 29.07 27.43 -31.66
C SER A 28 29.85 28.76 -31.63
N PRO A 29 29.79 29.62 -30.60
CA PRO A 29 29.17 29.43 -29.28
C PRO A 29 28.31 30.63 -28.81
N SER A 30 27.52 30.45 -27.75
CA SER A 30 27.14 31.54 -26.86
C SER A 30 27.13 31.01 -25.43
N SER A 31 28.22 31.31 -24.74
CA SER A 31 28.50 30.96 -23.35
C SER A 31 27.62 31.84 -22.45
N GLN A 32 26.54 31.27 -21.93
CA GLN A 32 25.83 31.84 -20.78
C GLN A 32 26.42 31.23 -19.51
N MET A 33 26.90 32.10 -18.63
CA MET A 33 27.49 31.75 -17.35
C MET A 33 26.45 31.06 -16.46
N ALA A 34 26.78 29.85 -16.02
CA ALA A 34 26.04 29.16 -14.97
C ALA A 34 26.34 29.85 -13.62
N PRO A 35 25.32 30.12 -12.77
CA PRO A 35 25.55 30.61 -11.42
C PRO A 35 26.24 29.53 -10.56
N SER A 36 27.28 29.95 -9.84
CA SER A 36 28.05 29.12 -8.93
C SER A 36 27.17 28.38 -7.93
N ALA A 37 27.25 27.05 -7.93
CA ALA A 37 26.67 26.20 -6.91
C ALA A 37 27.38 26.45 -5.57
N ILE A 38 26.64 27.00 -4.61
CA ILE A 38 27.06 27.10 -3.21
C ILE A 38 27.20 25.67 -2.68
N PRO A 39 28.35 25.25 -2.11
CA PRO A 39 28.48 23.93 -1.54
C PRO A 39 27.53 23.80 -0.34
N PRO A 40 26.78 22.68 -0.22
CA PRO A 40 25.84 22.50 0.88
C PRO A 40 26.63 22.46 2.21
N ARG A 41 26.23 23.32 3.15
CA ARG A 41 26.70 23.26 4.53
C ARG A 41 26.44 21.86 5.10
N PRO A 42 27.39 21.27 5.86
CA PRO A 42 27.16 20.01 6.53
C PRO A 42 26.10 20.22 7.62
N CYS A 43 24.87 19.82 7.31
CA CYS A 43 23.80 19.72 8.28
C CYS A 43 24.21 18.67 9.32
N ALA A 44 24.46 19.10 10.55
CA ALA A 44 24.56 18.21 11.69
C ALA A 44 23.24 17.43 11.81
N ARG A 45 23.26 16.18 11.32
CA ARG A 45 22.11 15.27 11.36
C ARG A 45 21.97 14.74 12.77
N SER A 46 21.05 15.34 13.53
CA SER A 46 20.44 14.71 14.69
C SER A 46 19.71 13.44 14.23
N SER A 47 20.23 12.26 14.58
CA SER A 47 19.54 10.98 14.43
C SER A 47 18.29 11.00 15.33
N LYS A 48 17.17 11.47 14.80
CA LYS A 48 15.89 11.33 15.49
C LYS A 48 15.63 9.84 15.63
N SER A 49 15.48 9.40 16.89
CA SER A 49 15.22 8.03 17.26
C SER A 49 14.05 7.46 16.47
N SER A 50 14.13 6.16 16.17
CA SER A 50 12.98 5.36 15.72
C SER A 50 11.71 5.75 16.50
N ALA A 51 10.56 5.81 15.81
CA ALA A 51 9.26 6.02 16.45
C ALA A 51 8.87 4.87 17.41
N ALA A 52 9.70 3.82 17.50
CA ALA A 52 9.51 2.72 18.43
C ALA A 52 9.61 3.15 19.89
N ILE A 53 8.64 2.72 20.69
CA ILE A 53 8.58 2.94 22.13
C ILE A 53 9.66 2.07 22.79
N PRO A 54 10.66 2.65 23.48
CA PRO A 54 11.67 1.86 24.16
C PRO A 54 11.07 1.14 25.37
N VAL A 55 11.32 -0.16 25.46
CA VAL A 55 10.85 -1.01 26.55
C VAL A 55 12.02 -1.74 27.19
N TYR A 56 12.14 -1.59 28.51
CA TYR A 56 13.27 -2.14 29.28
C TYR A 56 12.85 -3.26 30.25
N ARG A 57 11.54 -3.51 30.38
CA ARG A 57 10.98 -4.50 31.29
C ARG A 57 9.83 -5.25 30.63
N GLU A 58 9.72 -6.54 30.95
CA GLU A 58 8.65 -7.40 30.47
C GLU A 58 7.26 -6.85 30.80
N SER A 59 7.03 -6.43 32.05
CA SER A 59 5.74 -5.87 32.46
C SER A 59 5.33 -4.64 31.63
N GLN A 60 6.30 -3.80 31.25
CA GLN A 60 6.04 -2.62 30.43
C GLN A 60 5.65 -3.01 29.00
N ALA A 61 6.30 -4.03 28.41
CA ALA A 61 5.91 -4.54 27.10
C ALA A 61 4.50 -5.12 27.15
N TYR A 62 4.20 -5.91 28.19
CA TYR A 62 2.90 -6.52 28.42
C TYR A 62 1.79 -5.47 28.51
N ASP A 63 1.96 -4.45 29.36
CA ASP A 63 0.98 -3.38 29.54
C ASP A 63 0.70 -2.65 28.21
N ILE A 64 1.75 -2.35 27.43
CA ILE A 64 1.57 -1.67 26.14
C ILE A 64 0.87 -2.58 25.14
N LEU A 65 1.25 -3.85 25.04
CA LEU A 65 0.65 -4.81 24.11
C LEU A 65 -0.83 -5.09 24.45
N ASN A 66 -1.17 -5.21 25.73
CA ASN A 66 -2.54 -5.45 26.17
C ASN A 66 -3.44 -4.23 26.01
N THR A 67 -2.91 -3.02 26.21
CA THR A 67 -3.69 -1.78 26.06
C THR A 67 -3.74 -1.28 24.63
N PHE A 68 -2.87 -1.78 23.74
CA PHE A 68 -2.84 -1.35 22.34
C PHE A 68 -4.16 -1.59 21.59
N PRO A 69 -4.84 -2.75 21.73
CA PRO A 69 -6.17 -2.96 21.17
C PRO A 69 -7.22 -1.96 21.69
N GLU A 70 -7.08 -1.48 22.93
CA GLU A 70 -8.05 -0.61 23.60
C GLU A 70 -7.83 0.89 23.34
N ARG A 71 -6.56 1.32 23.21
CA ARG A 71 -6.17 2.74 23.24
C ARG A 71 -6.22 3.43 21.89
N ASP A 72 -5.88 2.71 20.83
CA ASP A 72 -5.88 3.26 19.48
C ASP A 72 -6.74 2.34 18.62
N ILE A 73 -7.79 2.93 18.03
CA ILE A 73 -8.49 2.40 16.86
C ILE A 73 -7.38 1.85 15.97
N GLY A 74 -7.41 0.57 15.60
CA GLY A 74 -6.30 -0.22 15.06
C GLY A 74 -5.69 0.23 13.73
N ASP A 75 -5.51 1.53 13.55
CA ASP A 75 -5.13 2.32 12.38
C ASP A 75 -3.61 2.56 12.30
N TYR A 76 -2.87 2.21 13.37
CA TYR A 76 -1.42 2.40 13.47
C TYR A 76 -0.72 1.10 13.84
N ASP A 77 0.48 0.93 13.32
CA ASP A 77 1.38 -0.12 13.79
C ASP A 77 1.96 0.24 15.16
N LEU A 78 1.90 -0.68 16.11
CA LEU A 78 2.66 -0.57 17.34
C LEU A 78 4.10 -1.01 17.08
N LEU A 79 5.05 -0.12 17.40
CA LEU A 79 6.48 -0.41 17.34
C LEU A 79 7.05 -0.34 18.77
N LEU A 80 7.51 -1.48 19.28
CA LEU A 80 8.24 -1.57 20.54
C LEU A 80 9.70 -1.87 20.26
N LYS A 81 10.61 -1.09 20.85
CA LYS A 81 12.02 -1.43 20.89
C LYS A 81 12.29 -2.21 22.17
N CYS A 82 12.35 -3.54 22.07
CA CYS A 82 12.55 -4.46 23.20
C CYS A 82 13.62 -5.52 22.89
N PRO A 83 14.54 -5.81 23.84
CA PRO A 83 15.50 -6.89 23.72
C PRO A 83 14.86 -8.24 23.44
N GLN A 84 15.61 -9.13 22.79
CA GLN A 84 15.11 -10.46 22.42
C GLN A 84 14.64 -11.25 23.64
N GLU A 85 15.28 -11.11 24.80
CA GLU A 85 14.91 -11.80 26.05
C GLU A 85 13.52 -11.41 26.53
N ILE A 86 13.13 -10.14 26.35
CA ILE A 86 11.78 -9.65 26.68
C ILE A 86 10.79 -10.18 25.66
N GLN A 87 11.11 -10.13 24.36
CA GLN A 87 10.21 -10.60 23.31
C GLN A 87 9.93 -12.10 23.41
N SER A 88 10.93 -12.89 23.80
CA SER A 88 10.82 -14.35 23.94
C SER A 88 10.31 -14.81 25.31
N SER A 89 9.96 -13.89 26.21
CA SER A 89 9.43 -14.27 27.51
C SER A 89 8.06 -14.94 27.38
N SER A 90 7.69 -15.82 28.31
CA SER A 90 6.42 -16.56 28.24
C SER A 90 5.22 -15.61 28.23
N LEU A 91 5.23 -14.57 29.07
CA LEU A 91 4.15 -13.61 29.16
C LEU A 91 3.95 -12.85 27.84
N ILE A 92 5.03 -12.38 27.22
CA ILE A 92 4.96 -11.66 25.94
C ILE A 92 4.60 -12.61 24.81
N ALA A 93 5.14 -13.83 24.78
CA ALA A 93 4.81 -14.83 23.77
C ALA A 93 3.30 -15.18 23.80
N GLU A 94 2.72 -15.36 24.98
CA GLU A 94 1.28 -15.57 25.16
C GLU A 94 0.45 -14.37 24.67
N THR A 95 0.80 -13.14 25.08
CA THR A 95 0.12 -11.94 24.59
C THR A 95 0.20 -11.81 23.06
N LEU A 96 1.37 -12.06 22.47
CA LEU A 96 1.54 -12.02 21.01
C LEU A 96 0.73 -13.13 20.31
N LYS A 97 0.55 -14.30 20.94
CA LYS A 97 -0.33 -15.35 20.44
C LYS A 97 -1.79 -14.89 20.43
N THR A 98 -2.26 -14.26 21.51
CA THR A 98 -3.61 -13.67 21.57
C THR A 98 -3.81 -12.62 20.47
N LEU A 99 -2.86 -11.71 20.28
CA LEU A 99 -2.93 -10.72 19.20
C LEU A 99 -3.00 -11.38 17.81
N ARG A 100 -2.25 -12.46 17.57
CA ARG A 100 -2.34 -13.22 16.31
C ARG A 100 -3.69 -13.90 16.12
N ALA A 101 -4.27 -14.47 17.18
CA ALA A 101 -5.61 -15.06 17.14
C ALA A 101 -6.68 -14.00 16.80
N GLN A 102 -6.45 -12.74 17.21
CA GLN A 102 -7.27 -11.59 16.81
C GLN A 102 -6.96 -11.09 15.38
N GLY A 103 -6.23 -11.85 14.57
CA GLY A 103 -5.87 -11.49 13.20
C GLY A 103 -4.76 -10.44 13.06
N ARG A 104 -4.07 -10.07 14.15
CA ARG A 104 -2.97 -9.10 14.08
C ARG A 104 -1.70 -9.76 13.57
N ARG A 105 -1.01 -9.07 12.66
CA ARG A 105 0.28 -9.53 12.18
C ARG A 105 1.41 -9.04 13.08
N VAL A 106 2.13 -9.97 13.69
CA VAL A 106 3.25 -9.67 14.57
C VAL A 106 4.56 -10.03 13.88
N THR A 107 5.52 -9.10 13.87
CA THR A 107 6.88 -9.33 13.35
C THR A 107 7.92 -8.84 14.34
N PHE A 108 9.03 -9.56 14.47
CA PHE A 108 10.17 -9.13 15.28
C PHE A 108 11.41 -9.05 14.39
N ASP A 109 12.12 -7.93 14.45
CA ASP A 109 13.43 -7.79 13.81
C ASP A 109 14.53 -7.92 14.88
N PRO A 110 15.25 -9.06 14.92
CA PRO A 110 16.25 -9.33 15.96
C PRO A 110 17.50 -8.47 15.82
N GLU A 111 17.83 -7.96 14.63
CA GLU A 111 18.99 -7.07 14.48
C GLU A 111 18.72 -5.67 15.07
N LEU A 112 17.44 -5.30 15.13
CA LEU A 112 16.99 -3.96 15.51
C LEU A 112 16.36 -3.93 16.89
N GLU A 113 16.04 -5.12 17.42
CA GLU A 113 15.28 -5.33 18.64
C GLU A 113 13.93 -4.61 18.57
N ILE A 114 13.26 -4.69 17.41
CA ILE A 114 11.96 -4.06 17.19
C ILE A 114 10.88 -5.12 17.01
N LEU A 115 9.94 -5.14 17.95
CA LEU A 115 8.68 -5.85 17.85
C LEU A 115 7.64 -4.92 17.23
N LYS A 116 7.09 -5.34 16.09
CA LYS A 116 6.04 -4.65 15.36
C LYS A 116 4.75 -5.48 15.42
N VAL A 117 3.71 -4.91 16.02
CA VAL A 117 2.34 -5.42 15.90
C VAL A 117 1.64 -4.55 14.87
N GLN A 118 1.29 -5.13 13.74
CA GLN A 118 0.59 -4.38 12.69
C GLN A 118 -0.79 -3.96 13.17
N GLY A 119 -1.22 -2.78 12.73
CA GLY A 119 -2.63 -2.39 12.76
C GLY A 119 -3.52 -3.46 12.11
N MET A 120 -4.83 -3.40 12.32
CA MET A 120 -5.76 -4.30 11.63
C MET A 120 -5.59 -4.14 10.11
N PRO A 121 -5.89 -5.17 9.30
CA PRO A 121 -6.13 -4.98 7.88
C PRO A 121 -7.08 -3.80 7.71
N HIS A 122 -6.56 -2.71 7.14
CA HIS A 122 -7.30 -1.48 6.99
C HIS A 122 -8.01 -1.57 5.63
N PRO A 123 -9.33 -1.37 5.54
CA PRO A 123 -10.03 -1.41 4.25
C PRO A 123 -9.38 -0.53 3.16
N LEU A 124 -8.73 0.57 3.55
CA LEU A 124 -7.98 1.46 2.65
C LEU A 124 -6.72 0.81 2.09
N HIS A 125 -6.05 -0.02 2.89
CA HIS A 125 -4.91 -0.80 2.46
C HIS A 125 -5.37 -1.93 1.53
N ASP A 126 -6.41 -2.67 1.90
CA ASP A 126 -6.93 -3.77 1.07
C ASP A 126 -7.48 -3.28 -0.29
N ALA A 127 -7.98 -2.05 -0.36
CA ALA A 127 -8.40 -1.42 -1.61
C ALA A 127 -7.28 -1.40 -2.66
N ILE A 128 -5.99 -1.33 -2.27
CA ILE A 128 -4.89 -1.41 -3.24
C ILE A 128 -4.77 -2.81 -3.84
N CYS A 129 -4.91 -3.86 -3.03
CA CYS A 129 -4.81 -5.24 -3.49
C CYS A 129 -5.91 -5.54 -4.52
N GLU A 130 -7.14 -5.12 -4.23
CA GLU A 130 -8.25 -5.25 -5.16
C GLU A 130 -8.04 -4.43 -6.44
N PHE A 131 -7.56 -3.19 -6.30
CA PHE A 131 -7.26 -2.33 -7.44
C PHE A 131 -6.22 -2.96 -8.37
N LEU A 132 -5.13 -3.49 -7.81
CA LEU A 132 -4.08 -4.15 -8.57
C LEU A 132 -4.57 -5.42 -9.24
N TYR A 133 -5.39 -6.22 -8.55
CA TYR A 133 -6.02 -7.40 -9.12
C TYR A 133 -6.85 -7.06 -10.34
N ARG A 134 -7.75 -6.07 -10.23
CA ARG A 134 -8.58 -5.60 -11.34
C ARG A 134 -7.73 -5.06 -12.49
N SER A 135 -6.69 -4.28 -12.18
CA SER A 135 -5.76 -3.73 -13.17
C SER A 135 -5.00 -4.82 -13.94
N LEU A 136 -4.51 -5.86 -13.25
CA LEU A 136 -3.81 -6.97 -13.90
C LEU A 136 -4.76 -7.84 -14.72
N VAL A 137 -5.98 -8.10 -14.25
CA VAL A 137 -7.00 -8.83 -15.03
C VAL A 137 -7.29 -8.09 -16.34
N LYS A 138 -7.43 -6.76 -16.30
CA LYS A 138 -7.59 -5.94 -17.50
C LYS A 138 -6.36 -6.03 -18.42
N ALA A 139 -5.16 -5.91 -17.84
CA ALA A 139 -3.90 -6.05 -18.59
C ALA A 139 -3.79 -7.41 -19.30
N ASN A 140 -4.16 -8.50 -18.63
CA ASN A 140 -4.14 -9.86 -19.19
C ASN A 140 -5.07 -10.02 -20.39
N ARG A 141 -6.16 -9.24 -20.45
CA ARG A 141 -7.14 -9.31 -21.54
C ARG A 141 -6.79 -8.41 -22.71
N GLU A 142 -6.24 -7.24 -22.43
CA GLU A 142 -6.14 -6.14 -23.41
C GLU A 142 -4.71 -5.82 -23.85
N ILE A 143 -3.72 -6.06 -22.99
CA ILE A 143 -2.36 -5.53 -23.16
C ILE A 143 -1.32 -6.63 -23.31
N LEU A 144 -1.38 -7.65 -22.46
CA LEU A 144 -0.35 -8.71 -22.38
C LEU A 144 -0.62 -9.80 -23.43
N SER A 145 0.47 -10.33 -24.00
CA SER A 145 0.38 -11.53 -24.84
C SER A 145 0.13 -12.76 -23.97
N PHE A 146 -0.34 -13.86 -24.57
CA PHE A 146 -0.57 -15.11 -23.86
C PHE A 146 0.67 -15.57 -23.05
N ALA A 147 1.85 -15.58 -23.69
CA ALA A 147 3.10 -15.97 -23.03
C ALA A 147 3.49 -15.02 -21.87
N GLU A 148 3.15 -13.74 -21.97
CA GLU A 148 3.40 -12.77 -20.89
C GLU A 148 2.46 -12.98 -19.71
N THR A 149 1.19 -13.34 -19.95
CA THR A 149 0.22 -13.64 -18.87
C THR A 149 0.62 -14.85 -18.03
N GLU A 150 1.34 -15.81 -18.60
CA GLU A 150 1.90 -16.94 -17.84
C GLU A 150 3.11 -16.55 -16.98
N CYS A 151 3.79 -15.45 -17.33
CA CYS A 151 5.01 -15.00 -16.66
C CYS A 151 4.79 -13.87 -15.66
N ILE A 152 3.72 -13.09 -15.80
CA ILE A 152 3.42 -11.91 -14.99
C ILE A 152 2.26 -12.21 -14.04
N SER A 153 2.48 -12.02 -12.75
CA SER A 153 1.45 -12.27 -11.73
C SER A 153 1.55 -11.32 -10.54
N LEU A 154 0.48 -11.27 -9.75
CA LEU A 154 0.50 -10.61 -8.46
C LEU A 154 1.05 -11.55 -7.38
N ALA A 155 1.72 -10.97 -6.39
CA ALA A 155 2.18 -11.67 -5.21
C ALA A 155 2.10 -10.75 -3.98
N THR A 156 2.05 -11.34 -2.80
CA THR A 156 2.08 -10.65 -1.49
C THR A 156 3.24 -11.14 -0.62
N LYS A 157 4.16 -11.92 -1.21
CA LYS A 157 5.26 -12.58 -0.47
C LYS A 157 6.37 -11.60 -0.08
N GLY A 158 6.94 -11.84 1.10
CA GLY A 158 8.11 -11.09 1.56
C GLY A 158 9.33 -11.29 0.67
N VAL A 159 9.99 -10.20 0.33
CA VAL A 159 11.18 -10.17 -0.51
C VAL A 159 12.42 -9.92 0.35
N ARG A 160 13.45 -10.74 0.15
CA ARG A 160 14.77 -10.51 0.74
C ARG A 160 15.53 -9.46 -0.06
N LEU A 161 15.97 -8.41 0.63
CA LEU A 161 16.81 -7.33 0.11
C LEU A 161 18.25 -7.52 0.59
N SER A 162 19.22 -7.02 -0.18
CA SER A 162 20.62 -7.06 0.23
C SER A 162 20.89 -6.24 1.49
N LYS A 163 21.90 -6.63 2.25
CA LYS A 163 22.39 -5.83 3.37
C LYS A 163 23.12 -4.59 2.84
N VAL A 164 22.96 -3.49 3.56
CA VAL A 164 23.84 -2.30 3.57
C VAL A 164 23.80 -1.42 2.31
N LEU A 165 23.19 -0.24 2.48
CA LEU A 165 23.80 1.02 2.04
C LEU A 165 24.17 1.80 3.30
N GLN A 166 25.28 2.53 3.32
CA GLN A 166 25.50 3.60 4.32
C GLN A 166 24.18 4.34 4.50
N SER A 167 23.66 4.47 5.72
CA SER A 167 22.28 4.91 5.96
C SER A 167 21.96 6.25 5.28
N ILE A 168 21.35 6.18 4.08
CA ILE A 168 21.00 7.37 3.30
C ILE A 168 19.78 8.06 3.93
N GLY A 169 18.96 7.32 4.68
CA GLY A 169 17.74 7.77 5.36
C GLY A 169 17.72 7.53 6.87
N GLY A 170 16.66 8.04 7.52
CA GLY A 170 16.43 7.88 8.96
C GLY A 170 15.70 6.57 9.31
N LYS A 171 15.01 5.97 8.33
CA LYS A 171 14.32 4.70 8.51
C LYS A 171 15.30 3.53 8.51
N GLN A 172 15.07 2.58 9.39
CA GLN A 172 15.89 1.39 9.53
C GLN A 172 15.74 0.46 8.32
N GLN A 173 16.84 -0.20 7.94
CA GLN A 173 16.90 -1.05 6.75
C GLN A 173 16.53 -2.49 7.10
N ALA A 174 15.36 -2.97 6.65
CA ALA A 174 14.96 -4.35 6.86
C ALA A 174 15.60 -5.29 5.82
N TRP A 175 16.10 -6.46 6.24
CA TRP A 175 16.60 -7.53 5.37
C TRP A 175 15.50 -8.24 4.57
N ARG A 176 14.27 -8.26 5.09
CA ARG A 176 13.08 -8.79 4.44
C ARG A 176 11.99 -7.73 4.52
N LYS A 177 11.41 -7.37 3.39
CA LYS A 177 10.28 -6.43 3.31
C LYS A 177 9.06 -7.12 2.72
N HIS A 178 7.88 -6.74 3.19
CA HIS A 178 6.61 -7.17 2.63
C HIS A 178 5.97 -5.95 1.97
N PRO A 179 5.87 -5.93 0.64
CA PRO A 179 5.18 -4.86 -0.06
C PRO A 179 3.67 -5.03 0.10
N ASP A 180 2.95 -3.94 -0.07
CA ASP A 180 1.48 -3.92 -0.01
C ASP A 180 0.88 -4.48 -1.29
N GLY A 181 1.55 -4.23 -2.42
CA GLY A 181 1.28 -4.90 -3.68
C GLY A 181 2.57 -5.21 -4.42
N LEU A 182 2.63 -6.36 -5.10
CA LEU A 182 3.80 -6.74 -5.87
C LEU A 182 3.41 -7.41 -7.17
N ILE A 183 3.88 -6.84 -8.29
CA ILE A 183 3.87 -7.51 -9.58
C ILE A 183 5.22 -8.20 -9.76
N VAL A 184 5.18 -9.50 -10.03
CA VAL A 184 6.37 -10.33 -10.27
C VAL A 184 6.44 -10.78 -11.72
N TYR A 185 7.65 -11.06 -12.18
CA TYR A 185 7.93 -11.75 -13.44
C TYR A 185 8.67 -13.06 -13.15
N GLY A 186 8.20 -14.19 -13.67
CA GLY A 186 8.88 -15.47 -13.58
C GLY A 186 8.34 -16.48 -14.58
N GLN A 187 9.24 -17.17 -15.28
CA GLN A 187 8.88 -18.27 -16.17
C GLN A 187 8.43 -19.50 -15.35
N LEU A 188 7.59 -20.35 -15.94
CA LEU A 188 7.13 -21.59 -15.31
C LEU A 188 8.34 -22.44 -14.85
N GLY A 189 8.32 -22.91 -13.61
CA GLY A 189 9.41 -23.68 -13.02
C GLY A 189 10.63 -22.86 -12.58
N HIS A 190 10.64 -21.54 -12.80
CA HIS A 190 11.71 -20.65 -12.37
C HIS A 190 11.29 -19.73 -11.21
N ARG A 191 12.29 -19.22 -10.49
CA ARG A 191 12.05 -18.28 -9.40
C ARG A 191 11.55 -16.94 -9.96
N SER A 192 10.36 -16.52 -9.55
CA SER A 192 9.86 -15.19 -9.88
C SER A 192 10.62 -14.07 -9.19
N HIS A 193 10.71 -12.92 -9.85
CA HIS A 193 11.40 -11.73 -9.40
C HIS A 193 10.41 -10.57 -9.25
N PRO A 194 10.52 -9.76 -8.18
CA PRO A 194 9.70 -8.56 -8.02
C PRO A 194 10.04 -7.56 -9.13
N ARG A 195 9.05 -6.90 -9.72
CA ARG A 195 9.24 -5.94 -10.83
C ARG A 195 8.67 -4.58 -10.51
N VAL A 196 7.42 -4.55 -10.09
CA VAL A 196 6.73 -3.35 -9.61
C VAL A 196 6.31 -3.59 -8.17
N VAL A 197 6.67 -2.67 -7.28
CA VAL A 197 6.29 -2.68 -5.88
C VAL A 197 5.31 -1.53 -5.62
N PHE A 198 4.26 -1.79 -4.87
CA PHE A 198 3.33 -0.79 -4.36
C PHE A 198 3.49 -0.69 -2.84
N GLU A 199 3.65 0.54 -2.35
CA GLU A 199 3.70 0.88 -0.93
C GLU A 199 2.63 1.94 -0.65
N VAL A 200 1.71 1.62 0.24
CA VAL A 200 0.57 2.44 0.64
C VAL A 200 0.80 2.90 2.07
N GLY A 201 0.88 4.22 2.26
CA GLY A 201 0.95 4.79 3.59
C GLY A 201 -0.32 5.54 3.97
N VAL A 202 -1.05 5.06 4.97
CA VAL A 202 -2.22 5.76 5.53
C VAL A 202 -1.79 6.57 6.75
N SER A 203 -1.25 5.90 7.75
CA SER A 203 -0.69 6.53 8.94
C SER A 203 0.80 6.82 8.80
N GLU A 204 1.48 6.16 7.86
CA GLU A 204 2.91 6.31 7.63
C GLU A 204 3.25 7.71 7.12
N LYS A 205 4.40 8.24 7.57
CA LYS A 205 4.92 9.51 7.07
C LYS A 205 5.41 9.31 5.65
N TYR A 206 5.21 10.33 4.80
CA TYR A 206 5.68 10.30 3.43
C TYR A 206 7.20 10.05 3.30
N LEU A 207 8.00 10.61 4.21
CA LEU A 207 9.46 10.35 4.23
C LEU A 207 9.80 8.88 4.49
N ASP A 208 8.98 8.16 5.27
CA ASP A 208 9.20 6.74 5.53
C ASP A 208 8.90 5.90 4.28
N LEU A 209 7.87 6.27 3.51
CA LEU A 209 7.56 5.67 2.21
C LEU A 209 8.66 5.92 1.18
N LEU A 210 9.24 7.13 1.18
CA LEU A 210 10.40 7.44 0.34
C LEU A 210 11.61 6.58 0.70
N ASP A 211 11.87 6.37 1.99
CA ASP A 211 12.93 5.48 2.44
C ASP A 211 12.64 4.02 2.04
N ASP A 212 11.37 3.58 2.03
CA ASP A 212 10.99 2.27 1.51
C ASP A 212 11.27 2.15 0.00
N ALA A 213 10.85 3.13 -0.81
CA ALA A 213 11.11 3.13 -2.25
C ALA A 213 12.60 3.10 -2.57
N ARG A 214 13.41 3.88 -1.84
CA ARG A 214 14.88 3.83 -1.96
C ARG A 214 15.43 2.45 -1.64
N GLN A 215 14.97 1.82 -0.56
CA GLN A 215 15.41 0.48 -0.19
C GLN A 215 15.06 -0.54 -1.27
N TRP A 216 13.85 -0.48 -1.83
CA TRP A 216 13.43 -1.35 -2.92
C TRP A 216 14.29 -1.19 -4.18
N LEU A 217 14.49 0.05 -4.63
CA LEU A 217 15.23 0.33 -5.86
C LEU A 217 16.71 -0.01 -5.73
N LEU A 218 17.35 0.37 -4.62
CA LEU A 218 18.80 0.21 -4.46
C LEU A 218 19.21 -1.19 -3.97
N ARG A 219 18.40 -1.84 -3.12
CA ARG A 219 18.79 -3.10 -2.46
C ARG A 219 18.20 -4.35 -3.10
N SER A 220 17.34 -4.20 -4.11
CA SER A 220 16.80 -5.35 -4.86
C SER A 220 17.76 -5.89 -5.92
N HIS A 221 18.92 -5.29 -6.13
CA HIS A 221 19.88 -5.60 -7.21
C HIS A 221 19.26 -5.49 -8.60
N GLY A 222 18.53 -4.39 -8.86
CA GLY A 222 17.86 -4.16 -10.15
C GLY A 222 16.70 -5.11 -10.45
N ARG A 223 16.28 -5.94 -9.47
CA ARG A 223 15.09 -6.78 -9.64
C ARG A 223 13.85 -5.91 -9.70
N VAL A 224 13.66 -5.01 -8.74
CA VAL A 224 12.58 -4.01 -8.77
C VAL A 224 12.97 -2.89 -9.74
N GLY A 225 12.16 -2.68 -10.77
CA GLY A 225 12.35 -1.59 -11.73
C GLY A 225 11.54 -0.33 -11.39
N LEU A 226 10.42 -0.51 -10.68
CA LEU A 226 9.47 0.56 -10.37
C LEU A 226 8.92 0.38 -8.97
N VAL A 227 8.84 1.47 -8.21
CA VAL A 227 8.11 1.54 -6.95
C VAL A 227 7.01 2.59 -7.10
N VAL A 228 5.80 2.24 -6.72
CA VAL A 228 4.64 3.11 -6.71
C VAL A 228 4.32 3.42 -5.25
N ILE A 229 4.46 4.67 -4.85
CA ILE A 229 4.07 5.14 -3.53
C ILE A 229 2.66 5.70 -3.63
N ILE A 230 1.79 5.29 -2.72
CA ILE A 230 0.46 5.85 -2.54
C ILE A 230 0.40 6.40 -1.12
N LYS A 231 0.16 7.70 -0.97
CA LYS A 231 0.00 8.31 0.35
C LYS A 231 -1.45 8.74 0.52
N ILE A 232 -2.09 8.20 1.54
CA ILE A 232 -3.45 8.58 1.97
C ILE A 232 -3.30 9.33 3.30
N THR A 233 -3.98 10.44 3.46
CA THR A 233 -3.97 11.25 4.69
C THR A 233 -5.40 11.55 5.09
N GLU A 234 -5.72 11.28 6.36
CA GLU A 234 -7.00 11.62 6.97
C GLU A 234 -6.89 12.90 7.79
N ASP A 235 -7.86 13.80 7.64
CA ASP A 235 -8.05 14.95 8.53
C ASP A 235 -8.65 14.52 9.88
N LEU A 236 -7.79 13.98 10.73
CA LEU A 236 -8.16 13.54 12.08
C LEU A 236 -8.46 14.70 13.02
N GLU A 237 -7.91 15.89 12.78
CA GLU A 237 -8.19 17.06 13.62
C GLU A 237 -9.62 17.56 13.37
N GLY A 238 -10.01 17.70 12.11
CA GLY A 238 -11.39 18.00 11.73
C GLY A 238 -12.38 16.96 12.24
N LEU A 239 -12.05 15.66 12.12
CA LEU A 239 -12.88 14.59 12.67
C LEU A 239 -13.07 14.71 14.18
N ARG A 240 -11.99 14.93 14.95
CA ARG A 240 -12.09 15.08 16.42
C ARG A 240 -12.93 16.29 16.80
N ALA A 241 -12.77 17.42 16.11
CA ALA A 241 -13.58 18.61 16.36
C ALA A 241 -15.07 18.33 16.09
N HIS A 242 -15.39 17.63 14.99
CA HIS A 242 -16.75 17.20 14.66
C HIS A 242 -17.33 16.25 15.73
N GLN A 243 -16.56 15.27 16.19
CA GLN A 243 -16.98 14.31 17.21
C GLN A 243 -17.20 14.93 18.60
N GLN A 244 -16.71 16.15 18.83
CA GLN A 244 -17.01 16.91 20.05
C GLN A 244 -18.36 17.65 19.98
N SER A 245 -18.95 17.77 18.80
CA SER A 245 -20.21 18.46 18.57
C SER A 245 -21.40 17.79 19.30
N ILE A 246 -22.42 18.59 19.60
CA ILE A 246 -23.67 18.10 20.19
C ILE A 246 -24.37 17.13 19.24
N THR A 247 -24.36 17.42 17.94
CA THR A 247 -24.97 16.58 16.91
C THR A 247 -24.38 15.18 16.90
N PHE A 248 -23.05 15.04 16.82
CA PHE A 248 -22.40 13.73 16.85
C PHE A 248 -22.72 12.96 18.13
N LYS A 249 -22.62 13.62 19.29
CA LYS A 249 -22.90 12.97 20.58
C LYS A 249 -24.34 12.46 20.66
N SER A 250 -25.30 13.23 20.17
CA SER A 250 -26.70 12.83 20.08
C SER A 250 -26.89 11.62 19.15
N THR A 251 -26.26 11.63 17.97
CA THR A 251 -26.30 10.49 17.03
C THR A 251 -25.69 9.24 17.67
N LEU A 252 -24.52 9.37 18.32
CA LEU A 252 -23.86 8.27 19.01
C LEU A 252 -24.73 7.68 20.12
N GLN A 253 -25.36 8.52 20.95
CA GLN A 253 -26.27 8.04 22.01
C GLN A 253 -27.47 7.29 21.42
N SER A 254 -28.02 7.77 20.29
CA SER A 254 -29.10 7.08 19.57
C SER A 254 -28.64 5.70 19.08
N LEU A 255 -27.46 5.62 18.46
CA LEU A 255 -26.88 4.36 18.00
C LEU A 255 -26.63 3.40 19.16
N VAL A 256 -26.03 3.86 20.26
CA VAL A 256 -25.79 3.04 21.46
C VAL A 256 -27.10 2.56 22.09
N SER A 257 -28.12 3.42 22.15
CA SER A 257 -29.43 3.03 22.69
C SER A 257 -30.06 1.89 21.91
N LYS A 258 -29.94 1.92 20.57
CA LYS A 258 -30.59 0.98 19.65
C LYS A 258 -29.79 -0.30 19.42
N TYR A 259 -28.47 -0.18 19.35
CA TYR A 259 -27.58 -1.22 18.84
C TYR A 259 -26.48 -1.63 19.82
N GLY A 260 -26.29 -0.85 20.89
CA GLY A 260 -25.17 -1.03 21.80
C GLY A 260 -25.31 -2.21 22.75
N ASP A 261 -24.16 -2.77 23.12
CA ASP A 261 -24.08 -3.79 24.16
C ASP A 261 -24.08 -3.17 25.58
N ASP A 262 -24.07 -4.02 26.61
CA ASP A 262 -24.07 -3.56 28.01
C ASP A 262 -22.82 -2.75 28.37
N THR A 263 -21.71 -2.95 27.67
CA THR A 263 -20.46 -2.22 27.90
C THR A 263 -20.57 -0.79 27.36
N ALA A 264 -21.04 -0.62 26.13
CA ALA A 264 -21.29 0.69 25.54
C ALA A 264 -22.39 1.45 26.29
N VAL A 265 -23.52 0.79 26.58
CA VAL A 265 -24.65 1.41 27.29
C VAL A 265 -24.22 1.99 28.64
N ARG A 266 -23.41 1.25 29.42
CA ARG A 266 -22.83 1.74 30.68
C ARG A 266 -21.83 2.86 30.47
N SER A 267 -20.99 2.75 29.43
CA SER A 267 -19.93 3.74 29.15
C SER A 267 -20.48 5.10 28.74
N PHE A 268 -21.63 5.12 28.06
CA PHE A 268 -22.27 6.34 27.56
C PHE A 268 -23.46 6.81 28.41
N ASP A 269 -23.75 6.15 29.54
CA ASP A 269 -24.86 6.44 30.45
C ASP A 269 -26.22 6.54 29.72
N VAL A 270 -26.47 5.59 28.83
CA VAL A 270 -27.69 5.57 28.00
C VAL A 270 -28.75 4.71 28.66
N GLN A 271 -29.97 5.23 28.82
CA GLN A 271 -31.12 4.41 29.23
C GLN A 271 -31.57 3.58 28.02
N SER A 272 -31.28 2.27 28.03
CA SER A 272 -31.64 1.34 26.95
C SER A 272 -32.67 0.33 27.46
N ASP A 273 -33.78 0.20 26.74
CA ASP A 273 -34.73 -0.90 26.96
C ASP A 273 -34.17 -2.18 26.32
N ALA A 274 -33.74 -3.12 27.15
CA ALA A 274 -33.13 -4.38 26.71
C ALA A 274 -34.00 -5.18 25.71
N ALA A 275 -35.32 -4.98 25.72
CA ALA A 275 -36.27 -5.61 24.81
C ALA A 275 -36.21 -5.08 23.35
N SER A 276 -35.54 -3.95 23.12
CA SER A 276 -35.46 -3.29 21.80
C SER A 276 -34.16 -3.56 21.02
N ARG A 277 -33.24 -4.33 21.60
CA ARG A 277 -31.95 -4.62 20.98
C ARG A 277 -32.12 -5.59 19.82
N SER A 278 -31.59 -5.20 18.66
CA SER A 278 -31.52 -6.05 17.47
C SER A 278 -30.82 -7.37 17.78
N THR A 279 -31.41 -8.48 17.35
CA THR A 279 -30.69 -9.77 17.25
C THR A 279 -29.49 -9.62 16.31
N ASP A 280 -28.44 -10.42 16.51
CA ASP A 280 -27.20 -10.31 15.74
C ASP A 280 -27.37 -10.51 14.23
N THR A 281 -28.39 -11.27 13.79
CA THR A 281 -28.62 -11.57 12.37
C THR A 281 -28.99 -10.37 11.50
N ASP A 282 -29.66 -9.34 12.04
CA ASP A 282 -30.08 -8.15 11.29
C ASP A 282 -29.28 -6.89 11.68
N PHE A 283 -28.33 -7.04 12.61
CA PHE A 283 -27.57 -5.92 13.16
C PHE A 283 -26.76 -5.22 12.06
N ASP A 284 -25.97 -5.96 11.28
CA ASP A 284 -24.99 -5.37 10.35
C ASP A 284 -25.65 -4.49 9.29
N GLU A 285 -26.72 -4.96 8.64
CA GLU A 285 -27.38 -4.22 7.56
C GLU A 285 -28.13 -2.99 8.08
N ALA A 286 -28.93 -3.16 9.15
CA ALA A 286 -29.68 -2.06 9.75
C ALA A 286 -28.75 -1.01 10.37
N PHE A 287 -27.69 -1.44 11.06
CA PHE A 287 -26.70 -0.54 11.66
C PHE A 287 -25.93 0.21 10.57
N ARG A 288 -25.47 -0.48 9.52
CA ARG A 288 -24.75 0.14 8.40
C ARG A 288 -25.57 1.24 7.72
N ALA A 289 -26.89 1.05 7.59
CA ALA A 289 -27.77 2.06 7.00
C ALA A 289 -27.88 3.36 7.82
N GLU A 290 -27.59 3.32 9.12
CA GLU A 290 -27.64 4.49 10.02
C GLU A 290 -26.26 5.12 10.28
N VAL A 291 -25.17 4.44 9.90
CA VAL A 291 -23.82 4.97 10.05
C VAL A 291 -23.56 6.05 8.99
N VAL A 292 -23.39 7.29 9.44
CA VAL A 292 -22.99 8.42 8.59
C VAL A 292 -21.47 8.47 8.48
N THR A 293 -20.90 8.20 7.30
CA THR A 293 -19.44 8.08 7.10
C THR A 293 -18.62 9.25 7.67
N SER A 294 -19.09 10.50 7.52
CA SER A 294 -18.37 11.70 8.00
C SER A 294 -18.31 11.84 9.51
N ASP A 295 -19.15 11.12 10.27
CA ASP A 295 -19.13 11.10 11.73
C ASP A 295 -17.95 10.27 12.27
N TRP A 296 -17.45 9.34 11.46
CA TRP A 296 -16.49 8.31 11.86
C TRP A 296 -15.15 8.39 11.14
N VAL A 297 -15.12 9.07 9.99
CA VAL A 297 -13.93 9.21 9.15
C VAL A 297 -13.83 10.63 8.61
N GLY A 298 -12.67 11.24 8.80
CA GLY A 298 -12.34 12.57 8.32
C GLY A 298 -12.33 12.68 6.79
N SER A 299 -12.05 13.88 6.31
CA SER A 299 -11.79 14.05 4.87
C SER A 299 -10.46 13.37 4.50
N PHE A 300 -10.38 12.83 3.29
CA PHE A 300 -9.16 12.19 2.78
C PHE A 300 -8.51 13.06 1.71
N ALA A 301 -7.18 13.15 1.79
CA ALA A 301 -6.32 13.53 0.68
C ALA A 301 -5.47 12.32 0.28
N ALA A 302 -5.31 12.08 -1.01
CA ALA A 302 -4.52 10.95 -1.49
C ALA A 302 -3.78 11.29 -2.77
N PHE A 303 -2.54 10.84 -2.88
CA PHE A 303 -1.73 11.00 -4.08
C PHE A 303 -0.89 9.76 -4.37
N LEU A 304 -0.41 9.66 -5.60
CA LEU A 304 0.44 8.59 -6.10
C LEU A 304 1.70 9.14 -6.79
N GLU A 305 2.82 8.44 -6.60
CA GLU A 305 4.11 8.76 -7.22
C GLU A 305 4.80 7.51 -7.76
N PHE A 306 5.43 7.64 -8.93
CA PHE A 306 6.26 6.59 -9.53
C PHE A 306 7.73 6.88 -9.26
N TRP A 307 8.44 5.92 -8.69
CA TRP A 307 9.86 6.02 -8.38
C TRP A 307 10.64 4.94 -9.12
N GLU A 308 11.73 5.34 -9.76
CA GLU A 308 12.60 4.43 -10.52
C GLU A 308 14.07 4.75 -10.27
N LEU A 309 14.96 3.86 -10.73
CA LEU A 309 16.39 4.11 -10.68
C LEU A 309 16.85 4.75 -11.99
N ARG A 310 17.43 5.95 -11.92
CA ARG A 310 18.13 6.61 -13.04
C ARG A 310 19.56 6.91 -12.59
N GLU A 311 20.56 6.46 -13.36
CA GLU A 311 21.98 6.68 -13.03
C GLU A 311 22.31 6.28 -11.58
N ASP A 312 21.84 5.09 -11.18
CA ASP A 312 22.00 4.54 -9.82
C ASP A 312 21.40 5.37 -8.68
N ARG A 313 20.48 6.30 -9.00
CA ARG A 313 19.78 7.13 -8.01
C ARG A 313 18.26 6.97 -8.12
N PRO A 314 17.56 6.82 -6.98
CA PRO A 314 16.11 6.85 -6.95
C PRO A 314 15.60 8.23 -7.35
N CYS A 315 14.77 8.27 -8.39
CA CYS A 315 14.23 9.48 -8.98
C CYS A 315 12.72 9.32 -9.19
N LEU A 316 11.98 10.41 -9.00
CA LEU A 316 10.58 10.48 -9.36
C LEU A 316 10.45 10.42 -10.90
N ARG A 317 9.60 9.52 -11.39
CA ARG A 317 9.21 9.41 -12.79
C ARG A 317 7.98 10.29 -13.02
N GLY A 318 8.15 11.37 -13.76
CA GLY A 318 7.07 12.31 -14.05
C GLY A 318 6.73 13.18 -12.85
N SER A 319 5.46 13.54 -12.72
CA SER A 319 4.92 14.31 -11.61
C SER A 319 4.07 13.44 -10.68
N ARG A 320 3.83 13.95 -9.47
CA ARG A 320 2.81 13.41 -8.56
C ARG A 320 1.43 13.44 -9.23
N VAL A 321 0.64 12.39 -8.99
CA VAL A 321 -0.75 12.27 -9.44
C VAL A 321 -1.66 12.37 -8.22
N GLU A 322 -2.48 13.41 -8.17
CA GLU A 322 -3.49 13.55 -7.11
C GLU A 322 -4.65 12.56 -7.37
N ILE A 323 -5.06 11.85 -6.33
CA ILE A 323 -6.18 10.89 -6.36
C ILE A 323 -7.39 11.49 -5.66
N LEU A 324 -7.19 12.06 -4.47
CA LEU A 324 -8.23 12.69 -3.66
C LEU A 324 -7.78 14.07 -3.16
N PRO A 325 -8.64 15.10 -3.21
CA PRO A 325 -9.93 15.11 -3.91
C PRO A 325 -9.77 14.87 -5.42
N GLU A 326 -10.85 14.49 -6.10
CA GLU A 326 -10.79 14.20 -7.54
C GLU A 326 -10.23 15.41 -8.31
N PRO A 327 -9.11 15.26 -9.04
CA PRO A 327 -8.52 16.37 -9.76
C PRO A 327 -9.37 16.74 -10.97
N LEU A 328 -9.35 18.02 -11.35
CA LEU A 328 -10.08 18.52 -12.51
C LEU A 328 -9.67 17.82 -13.82
N ASN A 329 -8.39 17.49 -13.94
CA ASN A 329 -7.84 16.75 -15.06
C ASN A 329 -7.37 15.39 -14.56
N CYS A 330 -8.21 14.38 -14.72
CA CYS A 330 -7.87 13.00 -14.42
C CYS A 330 -7.18 12.36 -15.62
N GLU A 331 -5.85 12.26 -15.58
CA GLU A 331 -5.12 11.36 -16.46
C GLU A 331 -4.73 10.10 -15.69
N ASP A 332 -5.05 8.94 -16.25
CA ASP A 332 -4.66 7.66 -15.66
C ASP A 332 -3.15 7.45 -15.81
N PRO A 333 -2.43 7.26 -14.69
CA PRO A 333 -1.01 7.00 -14.77
C PRO A 333 -0.73 5.62 -15.38
N ARG A 334 0.45 5.46 -15.98
CA ARG A 334 0.76 4.30 -16.80
C ARG A 334 1.97 3.52 -16.28
N ILE A 335 1.82 2.20 -16.25
CA ILE A 335 2.92 1.25 -16.10
C ILE A 335 3.24 0.70 -17.49
N THR A 336 4.48 0.83 -17.94
CA THR A 336 4.90 0.34 -19.25
C THR A 336 5.19 -1.15 -19.20
N ILE A 337 5.13 -1.84 -20.34
CA ILE A 337 5.54 -3.24 -20.41
C ILE A 337 7.01 -3.45 -20.00
N GLN A 338 7.85 -2.42 -20.17
CA GLN A 338 9.24 -2.43 -19.74
C GLN A 338 9.36 -2.52 -18.22
N ASP A 339 8.43 -1.95 -17.47
CA ASP A 339 8.42 -2.07 -16.01
C ASP A 339 8.17 -3.52 -15.58
N LEU A 340 7.27 -4.20 -16.30
CA LEU A 340 6.83 -5.56 -16.03
C LEU A 340 7.86 -6.62 -16.46
N ILE A 341 8.52 -6.43 -17.60
CA ILE A 341 9.42 -7.45 -18.19
C ILE A 341 10.90 -7.05 -18.01
N PRO A 342 11.75 -7.89 -17.39
CA PRO A 342 13.18 -7.60 -17.25
C PRO A 342 13.89 -7.44 -18.61
N PRO A 343 14.91 -6.57 -18.75
CA PRO A 343 15.59 -6.30 -20.02
C PRO A 343 16.02 -7.53 -20.81
N ARG A 344 16.55 -8.55 -20.14
CA ARG A 344 17.03 -9.80 -20.75
C ARG A 344 15.94 -10.66 -21.41
N HIS A 345 14.66 -10.35 -21.17
CA HIS A 345 13.52 -11.08 -21.73
C HIS A 345 12.73 -10.24 -22.75
N ARG A 346 13.26 -9.09 -23.18
CA ARG A 346 12.60 -8.15 -24.12
C ARG A 346 12.96 -8.37 -25.61
N CYS A 347 13.44 -9.56 -25.97
CA CYS A 347 13.99 -9.84 -27.30
C CYS A 347 13.07 -10.69 -28.20
N GLY A 348 11.83 -10.95 -27.78
CA GLY A 348 10.87 -11.70 -28.57
C GLY A 348 10.25 -10.85 -29.69
N PRO A 349 9.81 -11.47 -30.81
CA PRO A 349 9.16 -10.76 -31.91
C PRO A 349 7.86 -10.07 -31.49
N ASP A 350 7.22 -10.58 -30.43
CA ASP A 350 5.96 -10.04 -29.89
C ASP A 350 6.18 -8.95 -28.84
N PHE A 351 7.44 -8.61 -28.52
CA PHE A 351 7.74 -7.57 -27.54
C PHE A 351 7.57 -6.17 -28.15
N ASP A 352 6.43 -5.54 -27.89
CA ASP A 352 6.20 -4.13 -28.19
C ASP A 352 6.38 -3.25 -26.94
N SER A 353 7.46 -2.45 -26.94
CA SER A 353 7.80 -1.52 -25.85
C SER A 353 6.84 -0.36 -25.63
N THR A 354 5.97 -0.06 -26.60
CA THR A 354 5.01 1.05 -26.52
C THR A 354 3.77 0.70 -25.71
N ARG A 355 3.56 -0.60 -25.44
CA ARG A 355 2.43 -1.07 -24.63
C ARG A 355 2.53 -0.59 -23.20
N SER A 356 1.40 -0.13 -22.69
CA SER A 356 1.28 0.39 -21.32
C SER A 356 -0.07 -0.01 -20.71
N LEU A 357 -0.03 -0.35 -19.43
CA LEU A 357 -1.20 -0.51 -18.57
C LEU A 357 -1.55 0.84 -17.96
N ALA A 358 -2.70 1.38 -18.33
CA ALA A 358 -3.29 2.52 -17.64
C ALA A 358 -3.92 2.05 -16.32
N LEU A 359 -3.57 2.71 -15.22
CA LEU A 359 -4.13 2.49 -13.90
C LEU A 359 -5.41 3.33 -13.78
N ASP A 360 -6.58 2.68 -13.79
CA ASP A 360 -7.89 3.34 -13.78
C ASP A 360 -8.13 4.05 -12.44
N MET A 361 -7.84 5.36 -12.39
CA MET A 361 -7.95 6.14 -11.15
C MET A 361 -9.39 6.36 -10.73
N SER A 362 -10.35 6.33 -11.66
CA SER A 362 -11.77 6.40 -11.36
C SER A 362 -12.22 5.16 -10.59
N ALA A 363 -11.85 3.97 -11.08
CA ALA A 363 -12.10 2.72 -10.38
C ALA A 363 -11.41 2.68 -9.01
N TYR A 364 -10.18 3.20 -8.90
CA TYR A 364 -9.49 3.26 -7.61
C TYR A 364 -10.16 4.22 -6.62
N ARG A 365 -10.62 5.39 -7.07
CA ARG A 365 -11.42 6.32 -6.24
C ARG A 365 -12.69 5.66 -5.72
N ALA A 366 -13.39 4.88 -6.55
CA ALA A 366 -14.57 4.14 -6.12
C ALA A 366 -14.25 3.10 -5.04
N LEU A 367 -13.13 2.38 -5.17
CA LEU A 367 -12.65 1.45 -4.14
C LEU A 367 -12.27 2.18 -2.85
N LEU A 368 -11.61 3.33 -2.93
CA LEU A 368 -11.29 4.16 -1.76
C LEU A 368 -12.53 4.70 -1.06
N ALA A 369 -13.58 5.06 -1.81
CA ALA A 369 -14.86 5.48 -1.25
C ALA A 369 -15.54 4.32 -0.48
N ALA A 370 -15.63 3.13 -1.08
CA ALA A 370 -16.17 1.94 -0.41
C ALA A 370 -15.34 1.56 0.83
N ALA A 371 -14.02 1.64 0.74
CA ALA A 371 -13.11 1.40 1.86
C ALA A 371 -13.27 2.44 2.98
N LYS A 372 -13.56 3.71 2.62
CA LYS A 372 -13.89 4.76 3.58
C LYS A 372 -15.16 4.40 4.36
N ASP A 373 -16.21 3.97 3.66
CA ASP A 373 -17.48 3.57 4.28
C ASP A 373 -17.32 2.34 5.19
N CYS A 374 -16.55 1.34 4.75
CA CYS A 374 -16.21 0.19 5.60
C CYS A 374 -15.37 0.60 6.83
N THR A 375 -14.45 1.54 6.69
CA THR A 375 -13.67 2.07 7.82
C THR A 375 -14.59 2.80 8.81
N ALA A 376 -15.53 3.61 8.32
CA ALA A 376 -16.51 4.28 9.15
C ALA A 376 -17.39 3.29 9.91
N PHE A 377 -17.91 2.27 9.21
CA PHE A 377 -18.68 1.20 9.81
C PHE A 377 -17.89 0.47 10.92
N ASN A 378 -16.65 0.05 10.64
CA ASN A 378 -15.82 -0.66 11.62
C ASN A 378 -15.55 0.19 12.86
N ARG A 379 -15.24 1.48 12.69
CA ARG A 379 -15.06 2.43 13.80
C ARG A 379 -16.35 2.63 14.59
N ALA A 380 -17.50 2.66 13.91
CA ALA A 380 -18.81 2.77 14.54
C ALA A 380 -19.15 1.54 15.38
N VAL A 381 -18.97 0.33 14.81
CA VAL A 381 -19.17 -0.94 15.51
C VAL A 381 -18.31 -0.99 16.77
N GLN A 382 -17.02 -0.67 16.67
CA GLN A 382 -16.11 -0.70 17.83
C GLN A 382 -16.54 0.24 18.97
N LYS A 383 -17.23 1.36 18.68
CA LYS A 383 -17.75 2.25 19.72
C LYS A 383 -19.09 1.81 20.28
N VAL A 384 -19.94 1.20 19.45
CA VAL A 384 -21.30 0.79 19.83
C VAL A 384 -21.32 -0.60 20.46
N ARG A 385 -20.46 -1.50 20.00
CA ARG A 385 -20.24 -2.86 20.51
C ARG A 385 -18.76 -3.10 20.73
N PRO A 386 -18.15 -2.48 21.75
CA PRO A 386 -16.76 -2.72 22.08
C PRO A 386 -16.53 -4.20 22.39
N ASP A 387 -15.49 -4.77 21.79
CA ASP A 387 -15.12 -6.17 22.05
C ASP A 387 -14.88 -6.37 23.54
N ASP A 388 -15.62 -7.29 24.16
CA ASP A 388 -15.49 -7.61 25.58
C ASP A 388 -14.35 -8.62 25.83
N GLY A 389 -13.63 -9.01 24.76
CA GLY A 389 -12.51 -9.93 24.77
C GLY A 389 -12.91 -11.38 24.95
N LYS A 390 -14.21 -11.71 24.88
CA LYS A 390 -14.72 -13.08 25.08
C LYS A 390 -15.14 -13.80 23.80
N ASN A 391 -15.13 -13.10 22.67
CA ASN A 391 -15.41 -13.71 21.38
C ASN A 391 -14.14 -14.40 20.84
N GLU A 392 -13.86 -15.59 21.37
CA GLU A 392 -12.92 -16.51 20.74
C GLU A 392 -13.51 -16.97 19.40
N ASP A 393 -12.76 -16.79 18.31
CA ASP A 393 -13.13 -17.31 16.99
C ASP A 393 -13.20 -18.85 17.07
N PRO A 394 -14.39 -19.46 16.93
CA PRO A 394 -14.53 -20.90 17.05
C PRO A 394 -13.78 -21.67 15.96
N ASP A 395 -13.42 -21.00 14.85
CA ASP A 395 -12.67 -21.59 13.74
C ASP A 395 -11.14 -21.45 13.91
N TYR A 396 -10.67 -20.74 14.94
CA TYR A 396 -9.24 -20.65 15.25
C TYR A 396 -8.73 -21.97 15.85
N VAL A 397 -8.21 -22.84 14.98
CA VAL A 397 -7.39 -23.99 15.39
C VAL A 397 -5.92 -23.55 15.34
N PRO A 398 -5.21 -23.47 16.49
CA PRO A 398 -3.79 -23.15 16.49
C PRO A 398 -3.03 -24.18 15.64
N SER A 399 -2.30 -23.74 14.62
CA SER A 399 -1.44 -24.64 13.84
C SER A 399 -0.28 -25.16 14.70
N ASP A 400 0.06 -26.45 14.57
CA ASP A 400 1.15 -27.10 15.33
C ASP A 400 2.54 -26.44 15.13
N GLU A 401 2.70 -25.58 14.11
CA GLU A 401 3.92 -24.78 13.88
C GLU A 401 4.13 -23.63 14.89
N ASP A 402 3.12 -23.30 15.71
CA ASP A 402 3.20 -22.25 16.75
C ASP A 402 3.54 -22.80 18.15
N GLN A 403 3.90 -24.09 18.27
CA GLN A 403 4.40 -24.61 19.54
C GLN A 403 5.88 -24.23 19.72
N PRO A 404 6.26 -23.60 20.86
CA PRO A 404 7.67 -23.34 21.15
C PRO A 404 8.42 -24.67 21.27
N VAL A 405 9.56 -24.76 20.59
CA VAL A 405 10.56 -25.83 20.81
C VAL A 405 11.18 -25.68 22.19
#